data_AF-A0A7W0REF0-F1
#
_entry.id   AF-A0A7W0REF0-F1
#
_cell.length_a   1.000
_cell.length_b   1.000
_cell.length_c   1.000
_cell.angle_alpha   90.00
_cell.angle_beta   90.00
_cell.angle_gamma   90.00
#
_symmetry.space_group_name_H-M   'P 1'
#
loop_
_entity.id
_entity.type
_entity.pdbx_description
1 polymer ?
#
loop_
_entity_poly.entity_id
_entity_poly.type
_entity_poly.pdbx_seq_one_letter_code
_entity_poly.pdbx_strand_id
1 'polypeptide(L)'
;MQPSSDRPAGSGRQLRRYGPLAAILVVLVVVAGVLVFTQGDDDDETATTGDTTTDAEAPSGVISYAQAEEDGQLDELTFPEGCDTERGTVAIPDFFAPPCYADAEDNGGETATGVTGDAIKVVAYIPLENDPVLGLIIGAVGIDDTGAETQATYEGYADLYNSYYQTYGRTVEVEFYQGTGTAIDEVAARADAQAVADKEPFAVWGGPVLTTAWADELANRGVVCVGCLGAGLPEWYAERDPYVITVAKSADQVQLTFVEYIEKRLAGKPAVHAGDEALQEGERVFGSINLEINEESTILAERFEERLTEAGVELKERIAYTFDPGRLQEQADQIVARLKASGVTTILFSGDPVAPANFTIAATNQDYSPEWVHNGANLVDSTVFARTYDQEQWGHAFGVSSLTARAEPLKQNYNSLYRWFTGEEPPARDTNPVLYPQPALFFAGLQVAGPNLTPQAFRDGLFTLEPTPDAVTNPSLSFGDHGIWP
;
A
#
# COMPACT_ATOMS: atom_id res chain seq x y z
N MET A 1 0.11 -61.05 32.88
CA MET A 1 -0.62 -60.24 33.89
C MET A 1 -1.51 -59.25 33.16
N GLN A 2 -2.67 -58.96 33.71
CA GLN A 2 -3.65 -57.95 33.29
C GLN A 2 -3.83 -57.00 34.52
N PRO A 3 -4.48 -55.82 34.42
CA PRO A 3 -4.12 -54.66 33.60
C PRO A 3 -4.15 -53.32 34.40
N SER A 4 -3.90 -52.21 33.71
CA SER A 4 -4.44 -50.86 33.96
C SER A 4 -4.17 -50.06 32.65
N SER A 5 -5.11 -49.54 31.86
CA SER A 5 -6.49 -49.08 32.10
C SER A 5 -6.52 -47.77 32.92
N ASP A 6 -7.21 -46.69 32.52
CA ASP A 6 -8.11 -46.45 31.38
C ASP A 6 -8.09 -44.99 30.90
N ARG A 7 -8.42 -44.76 29.61
CA ARG A 7 -9.62 -43.95 29.27
C ARG A 7 -10.10 -44.14 27.81
N PRO A 8 -11.43 -44.11 27.54
CA PRO A 8 -12.01 -44.21 26.19
C PRO A 8 -12.39 -42.82 25.63
N ALA A 9 -13.01 -42.65 24.46
CA ALA A 9 -12.96 -43.34 23.15
C ALA A 9 -14.14 -42.84 22.29
N GLY A 10 -13.97 -42.81 20.97
CA GLY A 10 -15.07 -42.66 20.00
C GLY A 10 -15.03 -41.37 19.18
N SER A 11 -15.46 -41.37 17.92
CA SER A 11 -15.70 -42.53 17.04
C SER A 11 -15.61 -42.08 15.57
N GLY A 12 -14.68 -42.66 14.81
CA GLY A 12 -14.48 -42.30 13.41
C GLY A 12 -15.54 -42.89 12.47
N ARG A 13 -15.73 -42.27 11.31
CA ARG A 13 -16.35 -42.92 10.15
C ARG A 13 -15.73 -42.45 8.84
N GLN A 14 -15.41 -43.39 7.96
CA GLN A 14 -14.81 -43.13 6.65
C GLN A 14 -15.85 -42.67 5.62
N LEU A 15 -15.36 -41.88 4.66
CA LEU A 15 -15.80 -41.68 3.27
C LEU A 15 -17.25 -42.05 2.89
N ARG A 16 -17.94 -41.08 2.30
CA ARG A 16 -18.73 -41.29 1.07
C ARG A 16 -18.36 -40.25 0.01
N ARG A 17 -18.65 -40.56 -1.25
CA ARG A 17 -18.01 -39.96 -2.43
C ARG A 17 -19.08 -39.56 -3.46
N TYR A 18 -18.91 -38.40 -4.08
CA TYR A 18 -19.64 -37.86 -5.26
C TYR A 18 -21.13 -37.44 -5.14
N GLY A 19 -21.32 -36.11 -4.99
CA GLY A 19 -22.29 -35.30 -5.77
C GLY A 19 -23.80 -35.37 -5.46
N PRO A 20 -24.62 -34.47 -6.04
CA PRO A 20 -24.27 -33.40 -7.00
C PRO A 20 -24.57 -31.95 -6.54
N LEU A 21 -23.92 -30.98 -7.19
CA LEU A 21 -24.31 -29.59 -7.55
C LEU A 21 -25.05 -28.65 -6.56
N ALA A 22 -24.65 -27.36 -6.63
CA ALA A 22 -25.29 -26.15 -6.10
C ALA A 22 -25.26 -25.91 -4.57
N ALA A 23 -24.15 -25.29 -4.09
CA ALA A 23 -24.12 -24.39 -2.92
C ALA A 23 -22.71 -23.76 -2.70
N ILE A 24 -22.23 -22.92 -3.61
CA ILE A 24 -21.05 -22.04 -3.40
C ILE A 24 -21.36 -20.69 -4.03
N LEU A 25 -21.53 -19.65 -3.21
CA LEU A 25 -21.90 -18.28 -3.57
C LEU A 25 -21.68 -17.37 -2.35
N VAL A 26 -21.00 -16.23 -2.42
CA VAL A 26 -19.75 -15.92 -3.15
C VAL A 26 -19.04 -14.85 -2.32
N VAL A 27 -17.74 -14.66 -2.54
CA VAL A 27 -16.86 -13.90 -1.66
C VAL A 27 -15.86 -13.09 -2.55
N LEU A 28 -15.00 -12.25 -1.97
CA LEU A 28 -13.76 -11.60 -2.51
C LEU A 28 -13.75 -10.11 -3.05
N VAL A 29 -13.12 -9.17 -2.30
CA VAL A 29 -12.79 -7.71 -2.54
C VAL A 29 -11.72 -7.09 -1.57
N VAL A 30 -10.71 -6.36 -2.11
CA VAL A 30 -9.83 -5.23 -1.64
C VAL A 30 -9.03 -4.82 -2.91
N VAL A 31 -8.62 -3.54 -3.04
CA VAL A 31 -7.81 -2.89 -4.12
C VAL A 31 -8.55 -2.11 -5.24
N ALA A 32 -8.16 -0.83 -5.34
CA ALA A 32 -8.12 0.09 -6.50
C ALA A 32 -9.32 1.03 -6.78
N GLY A 33 -9.04 2.33 -7.00
CA GLY A 33 -10.00 3.33 -7.50
C GLY A 33 -9.45 4.77 -7.64
N VAL A 34 -10.12 5.59 -8.49
CA VAL A 34 -9.98 7.01 -8.94
C VAL A 34 -11.25 7.33 -9.82
N LEU A 35 -11.63 8.48 -10.44
CA LEU A 35 -11.00 9.75 -10.94
C LEU A 35 -12.08 10.84 -11.28
N VAL A 36 -11.82 11.65 -12.33
CA VAL A 36 -12.69 12.51 -13.19
C VAL A 36 -13.12 13.88 -12.64
N PHE A 37 -13.04 15.04 -13.35
CA PHE A 37 -12.19 15.57 -14.46
C PHE A 37 -12.56 17.08 -14.67
N THR A 38 -11.78 17.89 -15.43
CA THR A 38 -12.19 18.56 -16.71
C THR A 38 -11.29 19.75 -17.18
N GLN A 39 -10.54 19.53 -18.27
CA GLN A 39 -10.50 20.29 -19.55
C GLN A 39 -10.25 21.83 -19.63
N GLY A 40 -9.26 22.23 -20.45
CA GLY A 40 -9.05 23.59 -21.01
C GLY A 40 -7.98 23.63 -22.14
N ASP A 41 -8.20 24.45 -23.19
CA ASP A 41 -7.55 24.37 -24.52
C ASP A 41 -6.06 24.79 -24.66
N ASP A 42 -5.39 24.20 -25.66
CA ASP A 42 -4.26 24.64 -26.54
C ASP A 42 -3.33 25.83 -26.16
N ASP A 43 -2.01 25.57 -26.13
CA ASP A 43 -1.03 26.13 -27.12
C ASP A 43 0.37 25.45 -27.00
N ASP A 44 1.18 25.50 -28.07
CA ASP A 44 2.55 24.92 -28.13
C ASP A 44 3.59 25.69 -27.27
N GLU A 45 4.42 25.02 -26.44
CA GLU A 45 5.87 25.31 -26.43
C GLU A 45 6.79 24.18 -25.90
N THR A 46 8.02 24.19 -26.42
CA THR A 46 9.05 23.14 -26.35
C THR A 46 9.51 22.76 -24.93
N ALA A 47 9.41 21.47 -24.57
CA ALA A 47 10.02 20.94 -23.34
C ALA A 47 11.55 21.08 -23.33
N THR A 48 12.12 21.55 -22.22
CA THR A 48 13.56 21.55 -21.95
C THR A 48 13.80 20.81 -20.64
N THR A 49 14.60 19.73 -20.66
CA THR A 49 14.92 18.95 -19.46
C THR A 49 15.79 19.75 -18.48
N GLY A 50 15.21 20.12 -17.35
CA GLY A 50 15.88 20.79 -16.24
C GLY A 50 16.14 19.83 -15.08
N ASP A 51 17.34 19.26 -15.04
CA ASP A 51 17.88 18.56 -13.88
C ASP A 51 17.83 19.50 -12.65
N THR A 52 16.96 19.20 -11.69
CA THR A 52 16.59 20.11 -10.59
C THR A 52 16.45 19.33 -9.29
N THR A 53 17.57 18.88 -8.74
CA THR A 53 17.66 18.36 -7.38
C THR A 53 17.24 19.45 -6.39
N THR A 54 15.99 19.39 -5.91
CA THR A 54 15.50 20.30 -4.87
C THR A 54 15.94 19.80 -3.50
N ASP A 55 17.13 20.21 -3.07
CA ASP A 55 17.51 20.14 -1.65
C ASP A 55 16.43 20.88 -0.84
N ALA A 56 15.58 20.14 -0.13
CA ALA A 56 14.55 20.70 0.72
C ALA A 56 15.22 21.33 1.97
N GLU A 57 15.08 22.64 2.15
CA GLU A 57 15.63 23.33 3.31
C GLU A 57 14.88 22.91 4.58
N ALA A 58 15.61 22.41 5.59
CA ALA A 58 15.01 21.84 6.79
C ALA A 58 14.12 22.86 7.54
N PRO A 59 12.91 22.48 7.99
CA PRO A 59 12.01 23.40 8.68
C PRO A 59 12.65 24.07 9.92
N SER A 60 12.37 25.36 10.09
CA SER A 60 13.01 26.18 11.12
C SER A 60 12.72 25.67 12.54
N GLY A 61 13.78 25.42 13.31
CA GLY A 61 13.70 24.89 14.68
C GLY A 61 13.87 23.37 14.79
N VAL A 62 14.03 22.67 13.66
CA VAL A 62 14.42 21.26 13.63
C VAL A 62 15.93 21.15 13.83
N ILE A 63 16.38 20.68 14.99
CA ILE A 63 17.79 20.37 15.27
C ILE A 63 17.89 18.91 15.68
N SER A 64 18.58 18.09 14.88
CA SER A 64 18.80 16.68 15.19
C SER A 64 19.90 16.49 16.25
N TYR A 65 19.89 15.37 16.97
CA TYR A 65 20.96 15.05 17.93
C TYR A 65 22.34 14.98 17.25
N ALA A 66 22.43 14.42 16.05
CA ALA A 66 23.67 14.34 15.29
C ALA A 66 24.19 15.74 14.90
N GLN A 67 23.31 16.65 14.49
CA GLN A 67 23.71 18.03 14.22
C GLN A 67 24.13 18.76 15.51
N ALA A 68 23.40 18.57 16.61
CA ALA A 68 23.77 19.15 17.90
C ALA A 68 25.14 18.62 18.42
N GLU A 69 25.53 17.39 18.05
CA GLU A 69 26.89 16.87 18.30
C GLU A 69 27.93 17.54 17.40
N GLU A 70 27.66 17.70 16.10
CA GLU A 70 28.59 18.33 15.14
C GLU A 70 28.82 19.84 15.42
N ASP A 71 27.74 20.59 15.67
CA ASP A 71 27.76 22.01 16.03
C ASP A 71 28.21 22.24 17.50
N GLY A 72 28.32 21.17 18.31
CA GLY A 72 28.83 21.21 19.68
C GLY A 72 27.85 21.76 20.72
N GLN A 73 26.55 21.68 20.46
CA GLN A 73 25.46 22.28 21.25
C GLN A 73 24.75 21.31 22.22
N LEU A 74 25.25 20.08 22.41
CA LEU A 74 24.67 19.10 23.34
C LEU A 74 24.59 19.55 24.82
N ASP A 75 25.42 20.51 25.25
CA ASP A 75 25.35 21.14 26.58
C ASP A 75 24.34 22.31 26.63
N GLU A 76 23.82 22.77 25.48
CA GLU A 76 22.90 23.92 25.35
C GLU A 76 21.44 23.51 25.09
N LEU A 77 21.22 22.36 24.45
CA LEU A 77 19.90 21.86 24.03
C LEU A 77 19.39 20.73 24.94
N THR A 78 18.07 20.62 25.10
CA THR A 78 17.42 19.45 25.71
C THR A 78 16.81 18.55 24.65
N PHE A 79 16.68 17.27 25.00
CA PHE A 79 16.07 16.22 24.17
C PHE A 79 15.03 15.46 25.00
N PRO A 80 13.96 14.93 24.39
CA PRO A 80 12.88 14.25 25.11
C PRO A 80 13.35 12.94 25.76
N GLU A 81 12.64 12.47 26.80
CA GLU A 81 12.93 11.20 27.49
C GLU A 81 12.90 9.99 26.54
N GLY A 82 12.17 10.10 25.43
CA GLY A 82 12.16 9.12 24.33
C GLY A 82 13.44 9.08 23.47
N CYS A 83 14.47 9.90 23.75
CA CYS A 83 15.73 9.89 23.01
C CYS A 83 16.78 8.95 23.61
N ASP A 84 17.34 8.05 22.79
CA ASP A 84 18.52 7.26 23.14
C ASP A 84 19.79 8.04 22.76
N THR A 85 20.36 8.75 23.73
CA THR A 85 21.55 9.59 23.55
C THR A 85 22.86 8.81 23.36
N GLU A 86 22.88 7.49 23.57
CA GLU A 86 24.00 6.64 23.14
C GLU A 86 23.94 6.32 21.62
N ARG A 87 22.77 6.47 20.99
CA ARG A 87 22.55 6.25 19.55
C ARG A 87 22.19 7.49 18.74
N GLY A 88 21.81 8.60 19.38
CA GLY A 88 21.25 9.79 18.72
C GLY A 88 19.88 9.57 18.05
N THR A 89 19.20 8.47 18.37
CA THR A 89 17.95 8.02 17.72
C THR A 89 16.87 7.72 18.76
N VAL A 90 15.61 7.67 18.34
CA VAL A 90 14.48 7.37 19.23
C VAL A 90 14.68 6.02 19.95
N ALA A 91 14.29 5.97 21.23
CA ALA A 91 14.50 4.86 22.17
C ALA A 91 13.58 3.63 21.94
N ILE A 92 13.17 3.38 20.69
CA ILE A 92 12.42 2.20 20.27
C ILE A 92 13.35 1.11 19.69
N PRO A 93 13.00 -0.19 19.80
CA PRO A 93 13.77 -1.31 19.28
C PRO A 93 13.51 -1.54 17.77
N ASP A 94 13.54 -0.47 16.98
CA ASP A 94 13.32 -0.49 15.53
C ASP A 94 14.66 -0.44 14.77
N PHE A 95 14.75 -1.12 13.64
CA PHE A 95 15.90 -1.04 12.74
C PHE A 95 15.97 0.33 12.02
N PHE A 96 14.82 1.00 11.89
CA PHE A 96 14.68 2.34 11.31
C PHE A 96 14.30 3.39 12.36
N ALA A 97 14.75 3.24 13.61
CA ALA A 97 14.54 4.24 14.64
C ALA A 97 15.11 5.61 14.18
N PRO A 98 14.27 6.65 13.99
CA PRO A 98 14.71 7.91 13.40
C PRO A 98 15.60 8.70 14.37
N PRO A 99 16.30 9.76 13.89
CA PRO A 99 17.04 10.66 14.77
C PRO A 99 16.16 11.26 15.87
N CYS A 100 16.76 11.55 17.02
CA CYS A 100 16.12 12.46 17.99
C CYS A 100 16.21 13.90 17.49
N TYR A 101 15.23 14.72 17.89
CA TYR A 101 15.24 16.17 17.66
C TYR A 101 15.08 16.90 18.98
N ALA A 102 15.81 18.02 19.12
CA ALA A 102 15.82 18.83 20.33
C ALA A 102 14.45 19.43 20.65
N ASP A 103 14.23 19.76 21.92
CA ASP A 103 13.03 20.47 22.34
C ASP A 103 13.07 21.94 21.86
N ALA A 104 11.92 22.49 21.49
CA ALA A 104 11.79 23.91 21.11
C ALA A 104 11.30 24.77 22.29
N GLU A 105 11.83 25.99 22.43
CA GLU A 105 11.35 26.97 23.44
C GLU A 105 9.89 27.40 23.21
N ASP A 106 9.45 27.40 21.95
CA ASP A 106 8.09 27.69 21.50
C ASP A 106 7.71 26.72 20.37
N ASN A 107 6.50 26.17 20.42
CA ASN A 107 5.97 25.31 19.37
C ASN A 107 5.08 26.06 18.36
N GLY A 108 4.89 27.37 18.52
CA GLY A 108 4.10 28.21 17.61
C GLY A 108 2.58 28.12 17.80
N GLY A 109 2.08 27.20 18.63
CA GLY A 109 0.66 27.11 18.96
C GLY A 109 -0.23 26.63 17.81
N GLU A 110 -1.23 27.44 17.45
CA GLU A 110 -2.23 27.19 16.40
C GLU A 110 -1.64 27.42 14.99
N THR A 111 -0.73 26.53 14.56
CA THR A 111 0.04 26.68 13.32
C THR A 111 -0.72 26.22 12.06
N ALA A 112 -1.70 25.34 12.21
CA ALA A 112 -2.57 24.84 11.14
C ALA A 112 -3.92 24.37 11.70
N THR A 113 -4.90 24.10 10.81
CA THR A 113 -6.17 23.45 11.17
C THR A 113 -5.90 22.16 11.96
N GLY A 114 -6.60 21.95 13.07
CA GLY A 114 -6.42 20.79 13.93
C GLY A 114 -5.12 20.74 14.74
N VAL A 115 -4.30 21.80 14.74
CA VAL A 115 -3.11 21.93 15.59
C VAL A 115 -3.34 23.00 16.66
N THR A 116 -3.02 22.70 17.91
CA THR A 116 -2.99 23.66 19.04
C THR A 116 -1.59 23.69 19.66
N GLY A 117 -1.41 24.45 20.75
CA GLY A 117 -0.15 24.42 21.52
C GLY A 117 0.08 23.13 22.32
N ASP A 118 -0.92 22.25 22.42
CA ASP A 118 -0.92 21.05 23.27
C ASP A 118 -1.42 19.78 22.57
N ALA A 119 -2.05 19.88 21.39
CA ALA A 119 -2.63 18.74 20.66
C ALA A 119 -2.45 18.84 19.13
N ILE A 120 -2.52 17.69 18.47
CA ILE A 120 -2.63 17.52 17.01
C ILE A 120 -3.77 16.55 16.75
N LYS A 121 -4.86 17.04 16.15
CA LYS A 121 -6.04 16.24 15.85
C LYS A 121 -5.83 15.41 14.58
N VAL A 122 -6.01 14.10 14.72
CA VAL A 122 -6.01 13.12 13.63
C VAL A 122 -7.36 12.43 13.55
N VAL A 123 -7.80 12.08 12.32
CA VAL A 123 -8.95 11.17 12.13
C VAL A 123 -8.51 9.89 11.43
N ALA A 124 -8.66 8.74 12.10
CA ALA A 124 -8.39 7.44 11.49
C ALA A 124 -9.66 6.83 10.88
N TYR A 125 -9.57 6.40 9.63
CA TYR A 125 -10.70 5.80 8.89
C TYR A 125 -10.89 4.32 9.25
N ILE A 126 -12.13 3.94 9.54
CA ILE A 126 -12.58 2.57 9.80
C ILE A 126 -13.58 2.19 8.70
N PRO A 127 -13.32 1.16 7.87
CA PRO A 127 -14.23 0.75 6.81
C PRO A 127 -15.61 0.30 7.30
N LEU A 128 -16.64 0.43 6.45
CA LEU A 128 -18.04 0.09 6.75
C LEU A 128 -18.18 -1.33 7.37
N GLU A 129 -18.88 -1.41 8.52
CA GLU A 129 -19.08 -2.68 9.21
C GLU A 129 -19.89 -3.67 8.36
N ASN A 130 -19.35 -4.86 8.11
CA ASN A 130 -19.90 -5.87 7.21
C ASN A 130 -20.05 -5.40 5.75
N ASP A 131 -19.21 -4.47 5.28
CA ASP A 131 -19.22 -4.00 3.89
C ASP A 131 -19.22 -5.18 2.89
N PRO A 132 -20.28 -5.34 2.06
CA PRO A 132 -20.33 -6.37 1.03
C PRO A 132 -19.35 -6.13 -0.12
N VAL A 133 -18.60 -5.02 -0.10
CA VAL A 133 -17.48 -4.70 -1.00
C VAL A 133 -16.18 -4.45 -0.20
N LEU A 134 -16.03 -5.05 1.00
CA LEU A 134 -14.73 -5.22 1.67
C LEU A 134 -14.59 -6.53 2.45
N GLY A 135 -15.62 -6.96 3.18
CA GLY A 135 -15.70 -8.22 3.96
C GLY A 135 -15.41 -9.49 3.15
N LEU A 136 -15.20 -9.28 1.86
CA LEU A 136 -15.07 -10.23 0.81
C LEU A 136 -13.61 -10.70 0.61
N ILE A 137 -12.53 -9.90 0.37
CA ILE A 137 -11.18 -10.55 0.28
C ILE A 137 -10.61 -10.78 1.66
N ILE A 138 -10.98 -9.97 2.66
CA ILE A 138 -10.58 -10.33 4.01
C ILE A 138 -11.11 -11.76 4.30
N GLY A 139 -12.30 -12.10 3.79
CA GLY A 139 -12.81 -13.47 3.64
C GLY A 139 -12.11 -14.42 2.62
N ALA A 140 -11.33 -13.96 1.64
CA ALA A 140 -10.47 -14.81 0.77
C ALA A 140 -9.39 -15.51 1.60
N VAL A 141 -8.79 -14.72 2.48
CA VAL A 141 -7.53 -15.03 3.15
C VAL A 141 -7.73 -15.40 4.61
N GLY A 142 -8.97 -15.31 5.11
CA GLY A 142 -9.35 -15.67 6.47
C GLY A 142 -9.05 -14.58 7.50
N ILE A 143 -8.97 -13.32 7.07
CA ILE A 143 -8.91 -12.15 7.95
C ILE A 143 -10.33 -11.88 8.46
N ASP A 144 -10.49 -11.96 9.78
CA ASP A 144 -11.75 -11.70 10.49
C ASP A 144 -11.65 -10.58 11.56
N ASP A 145 -10.57 -9.78 11.51
CA ASP A 145 -10.37 -8.59 12.36
C ASP A 145 -11.55 -7.61 12.27
N THR A 146 -12.03 -7.13 13.42
CA THR A 146 -13.14 -6.16 13.48
C THR A 146 -12.68 -4.70 13.41
N GLY A 147 -13.63 -3.79 13.15
CA GLY A 147 -13.40 -2.34 13.28
C GLY A 147 -12.99 -1.91 14.70
N ALA A 148 -13.46 -2.60 15.74
CA ALA A 148 -13.06 -2.31 17.13
C ALA A 148 -11.61 -2.75 17.42
N GLU A 149 -11.20 -3.91 16.89
CA GLU A 149 -9.80 -4.36 16.96
C GLU A 149 -8.88 -3.47 16.13
N THR A 150 -9.37 -2.92 15.02
CA THR A 150 -8.66 -1.92 14.19
C THR A 150 -8.44 -0.62 14.95
N GLN A 151 -9.47 -0.12 15.65
CA GLN A 151 -9.37 1.06 16.53
C GLN A 151 -8.33 0.83 17.63
N ALA A 152 -8.42 -0.29 18.36
CA ALA A 152 -7.49 -0.61 19.44
C ALA A 152 -6.03 -0.77 18.97
N THR A 153 -5.79 -1.29 17.76
CA THR A 153 -4.45 -1.30 17.17
C THR A 153 -3.93 0.11 16.86
N TYR A 154 -4.77 1.02 16.36
CA TYR A 154 -4.38 2.42 16.15
C TYR A 154 -4.13 3.16 17.48
N GLU A 155 -4.96 2.94 18.51
CA GLU A 155 -4.75 3.47 19.86
C GLU A 155 -3.38 3.04 20.41
N GLY A 156 -3.06 1.73 20.34
CA GLY A 156 -1.78 1.21 20.81
C GLY A 156 -0.55 1.73 20.06
N TYR A 157 -0.68 2.12 18.78
CA TYR A 157 0.40 2.84 18.07
C TYR A 157 0.43 4.33 18.38
N ALA A 158 -0.71 4.99 18.55
CA ALA A 158 -0.76 6.40 18.93
C ALA A 158 -0.11 6.60 20.31
N ASP A 159 -0.43 5.74 21.29
CA ASP A 159 0.22 5.73 22.61
C ASP A 159 1.74 5.48 22.50
N LEU A 160 2.16 4.53 21.65
CA LEU A 160 3.58 4.22 21.42
C LEU A 160 4.33 5.44 20.88
N TYR A 161 3.84 6.04 19.81
CA TYR A 161 4.57 7.12 19.16
C TYR A 161 4.48 8.44 19.94
N ASN A 162 3.35 8.76 20.60
CA ASN A 162 3.26 9.87 21.56
C ASN A 162 4.24 9.71 22.74
N SER A 163 4.59 8.48 23.12
CA SER A 163 5.52 8.22 24.25
C SER A 163 7.00 8.40 23.90
N TYR A 164 7.37 8.43 22.61
CA TYR A 164 8.77 8.30 22.18
C TYR A 164 9.23 9.33 21.14
N TYR A 165 8.35 9.87 20.28
CA TYR A 165 8.73 10.75 19.18
C TYR A 165 8.60 12.23 19.56
N GLN A 166 9.44 13.10 18.99
CA GLN A 166 9.37 14.54 19.19
C GLN A 166 8.14 15.13 18.47
N THR A 167 7.14 15.56 19.25
CA THR A 167 5.93 16.25 18.78
C THR A 167 5.94 17.75 19.09
N TYR A 168 7.05 18.26 19.65
CA TYR A 168 7.22 19.63 20.15
C TYR A 168 6.17 19.99 21.20
N GLY A 169 5.98 19.09 22.17
CA GLY A 169 5.10 19.29 23.33
C GLY A 169 3.60 19.04 23.09
N ARG A 170 3.22 18.46 21.95
CA ARG A 170 1.83 18.19 21.57
C ARG A 170 1.46 16.72 21.72
N THR A 171 0.20 16.43 22.03
CA THR A 171 -0.36 15.06 21.98
C THR A 171 -1.09 14.83 20.67
N VAL A 172 -0.79 13.76 19.94
CA VAL A 172 -1.60 13.34 18.80
C VAL A 172 -2.88 12.67 19.32
N GLU A 173 -4.02 13.33 19.12
CA GLU A 173 -5.34 12.84 19.50
C GLU A 173 -6.04 12.20 18.29
N VAL A 174 -6.35 10.90 18.37
CA VAL A 174 -6.99 10.15 17.28
C VAL A 174 -8.49 10.04 17.51
N GLU A 175 -9.29 10.65 16.63
CA GLU A 175 -10.74 10.40 16.51
C GLU A 175 -11.00 9.35 15.43
N PHE A 176 -11.94 8.44 15.64
CA PHE A 176 -12.27 7.40 14.64
C PHE A 176 -13.48 7.77 13.80
N TYR A 177 -13.37 7.65 12.47
CA TYR A 177 -14.50 7.80 11.55
C TYR A 177 -14.91 6.47 10.94
N GLN A 178 -16.18 6.09 11.14
CA GLN A 178 -16.79 4.90 10.57
C GLN A 178 -17.37 5.24 9.19
N GLY A 179 -16.77 4.70 8.13
CA GLY A 179 -17.24 4.88 6.75
C GLY A 179 -18.69 4.41 6.57
N THR A 180 -19.47 5.15 5.77
CA THR A 180 -20.91 4.95 5.57
C THR A 180 -21.26 4.20 4.28
N GLY A 181 -20.37 4.25 3.28
CA GLY A 181 -20.51 3.55 2.01
C GLY A 181 -19.66 2.28 1.91
N THR A 182 -19.94 1.49 0.87
CA THR A 182 -19.07 0.38 0.47
C THR A 182 -17.76 0.91 -0.09
N ALA A 183 -16.67 0.16 -0.08
CA ALA A 183 -15.35 0.70 -0.46
C ALA A 183 -15.23 1.26 -1.90
N ILE A 184 -16.14 0.91 -2.83
CA ILE A 184 -16.28 1.51 -4.20
C ILE A 184 -17.21 2.74 -4.27
N ASP A 185 -17.92 3.10 -3.21
CA ASP A 185 -18.96 4.13 -3.25
C ASP A 185 -18.33 5.53 -3.17
N GLU A 186 -18.02 6.10 -4.33
CA GLU A 186 -17.43 7.44 -4.44
C GLU A 186 -18.33 8.55 -3.86
N VAL A 187 -19.65 8.37 -3.88
CA VAL A 187 -20.60 9.38 -3.39
C VAL A 187 -20.56 9.41 -1.87
N ALA A 188 -20.56 8.23 -1.23
CA ALA A 188 -20.32 8.10 0.20
C ALA A 188 -18.90 8.53 0.58
N ALA A 189 -17.86 8.13 -0.17
CA ALA A 189 -16.47 8.50 0.11
C ALA A 189 -16.26 10.03 0.11
N ARG A 190 -16.89 10.78 -0.80
CA ARG A 190 -16.90 12.25 -0.75
C ARG A 190 -17.68 12.73 0.46
N ALA A 191 -18.92 12.28 0.68
CA ALA A 191 -19.74 12.71 1.81
C ALA A 191 -19.08 12.48 3.18
N ASP A 192 -18.41 11.34 3.35
CA ASP A 192 -17.66 10.96 4.54
C ASP A 192 -16.41 11.85 4.71
N ALA A 193 -15.66 12.12 3.64
CA ALA A 193 -14.53 13.05 3.66
C ALA A 193 -14.95 14.49 4.02
N GLN A 194 -16.13 14.94 3.55
CA GLN A 194 -16.72 16.22 3.99
C GLN A 194 -17.03 16.19 5.49
N ALA A 195 -17.68 15.12 5.97
CA ALA A 195 -17.99 14.94 7.39
C ALA A 195 -16.77 14.73 8.29
N VAL A 196 -15.59 14.40 7.73
CA VAL A 196 -14.30 14.38 8.42
C VAL A 196 -13.62 15.74 8.41
N ALA A 197 -13.59 16.45 7.28
CA ALA A 197 -13.04 17.80 7.23
C ALA A 197 -13.81 18.79 8.12
N ASP A 198 -15.14 18.63 8.23
CA ASP A 198 -16.00 19.37 9.16
C ASP A 198 -15.69 19.09 10.66
N LYS A 199 -14.77 18.15 10.98
CA LYS A 199 -14.21 17.92 12.33
C LYS A 199 -12.92 18.70 12.61
N GLU A 200 -12.43 19.44 11.62
CA GLU A 200 -11.20 20.23 11.63
C GLU A 200 -9.93 19.45 12.08
N PRO A 201 -9.64 18.24 11.53
CA PRO A 201 -8.38 17.55 11.78
C PRO A 201 -7.21 18.19 11.02
N PHE A 202 -5.98 18.00 11.53
CA PHE A 202 -4.75 18.28 10.78
C PHE A 202 -4.51 17.22 9.71
N ALA A 203 -4.68 15.94 10.10
CA ALA A 203 -4.42 14.81 9.24
C ALA A 203 -5.45 13.68 9.39
N VAL A 204 -5.46 12.81 8.38
CA VAL A 204 -6.27 11.61 8.27
C VAL A 204 -5.35 10.41 8.06
N TRP A 205 -5.66 9.29 8.72
CA TRP A 205 -5.00 8.00 8.48
C TRP A 205 -5.94 7.09 7.68
N GLY A 206 -5.52 6.74 6.45
CA GLY A 206 -6.23 5.80 5.58
C GLY A 206 -7.52 6.35 4.96
N GLY A 207 -8.30 5.46 4.37
CA GLY A 207 -9.55 5.80 3.68
C GLY A 207 -10.20 4.60 2.99
N PRO A 208 -11.29 4.80 2.22
CA PRO A 208 -11.84 3.81 1.31
C PRO A 208 -10.77 3.28 0.34
N VAL A 209 -10.67 1.95 0.21
CA VAL A 209 -9.57 1.29 -0.52
C VAL A 209 -9.86 1.08 -2.02
N LEU A 210 -11.01 1.54 -2.52
CA LEU A 210 -11.44 1.39 -3.93
C LEU A 210 -11.94 2.70 -4.58
N THR A 211 -11.54 3.87 -4.06
CA THR A 211 -11.75 5.20 -4.71
C THR A 211 -10.80 6.27 -4.14
N THR A 212 -10.26 7.16 -4.97
CA THR A 212 -9.55 8.36 -4.49
C THR A 212 -10.47 9.45 -3.98
N ALA A 213 -11.79 9.35 -4.20
CA ALA A 213 -12.73 10.45 -4.00
C ALA A 213 -12.69 11.03 -2.58
N TRP A 214 -12.30 10.21 -1.60
CA TRP A 214 -11.90 10.57 -0.25
C TRP A 214 -10.68 11.51 -0.20
N ALA A 215 -9.53 11.08 -0.74
CA ALA A 215 -8.29 11.85 -0.78
C ALA A 215 -8.42 13.13 -1.64
N ASP A 216 -9.17 13.08 -2.74
CA ASP A 216 -9.51 14.25 -3.56
C ASP A 216 -10.25 15.30 -2.72
N GLU A 217 -11.30 14.92 -2.00
CA GLU A 217 -12.11 15.85 -1.20
C GLU A 217 -11.33 16.39 0.01
N LEU A 218 -10.48 15.58 0.65
CA LEU A 218 -9.63 16.01 1.77
C LEU A 218 -8.53 16.98 1.31
N ALA A 219 -7.85 16.71 0.19
CA ALA A 219 -6.85 17.62 -0.38
C ALA A 219 -7.47 18.96 -0.80
N ASN A 220 -8.64 18.94 -1.45
CA ASN A 220 -9.41 20.16 -1.77
C ASN A 220 -9.86 20.97 -0.54
N ARG A 221 -9.78 20.38 0.67
CA ARG A 221 -10.11 21.02 1.96
C ARG A 221 -8.89 21.31 2.83
N GLY A 222 -7.68 21.01 2.34
CA GLY A 222 -6.43 21.27 3.04
C GLY A 222 -6.12 20.34 4.20
N VAL A 223 -6.70 19.13 4.23
CA VAL A 223 -6.46 18.11 5.26
C VAL A 223 -5.40 17.12 4.75
N VAL A 224 -4.36 16.85 5.54
CA VAL A 224 -3.31 15.88 5.17
C VAL A 224 -3.87 14.46 5.22
N CYS A 225 -3.52 13.60 4.27
CA CYS A 225 -4.05 12.26 4.09
C CYS A 225 -2.88 11.26 3.98
N VAL A 226 -2.58 10.57 5.09
CA VAL A 226 -1.44 9.65 5.20
C VAL A 226 -1.89 8.21 4.93
N GLY A 227 -1.27 7.56 3.95
CA GLY A 227 -1.63 6.21 3.52
C GLY A 227 -3.01 6.09 2.87
N CYS A 228 -3.60 7.21 2.48
CA CYS A 228 -4.83 7.25 1.70
C CYS A 228 -4.58 6.73 0.27
N LEU A 229 -5.62 6.17 -0.35
CA LEU A 229 -5.56 5.74 -1.75
C LEU A 229 -5.40 6.96 -2.67
N GLY A 230 -4.36 6.95 -3.49
CA GLY A 230 -4.13 7.89 -4.59
C GLY A 230 -3.99 7.19 -5.92
N ALA A 231 -3.98 7.94 -7.01
CA ALA A 231 -4.07 7.42 -8.38
C ALA A 231 -2.90 6.51 -8.82
N GLY A 232 -1.73 6.70 -8.22
CA GLY A 232 -0.50 6.06 -8.69
C GLY A 232 0.19 6.77 -9.86
N LEU A 233 -0.43 7.77 -10.50
CA LEU A 233 0.25 8.70 -11.42
C LEU A 233 0.98 9.81 -10.62
N PRO A 234 2.24 10.16 -10.94
CA PRO A 234 2.96 11.27 -10.29
C PRO A 234 2.23 12.61 -10.35
N GLU A 235 1.59 12.91 -11.47
CA GLU A 235 0.90 14.19 -11.71
C GLU A 235 -0.27 14.41 -10.74
N TRP A 236 -1.04 13.36 -10.47
CA TRP A 236 -2.16 13.38 -9.52
C TRP A 236 -1.69 13.72 -8.09
N TYR A 237 -0.51 13.23 -7.68
CA TYR A 237 0.08 13.59 -6.38
C TYR A 237 0.58 15.05 -6.38
N ALA A 238 1.21 15.51 -7.46
CA ALA A 238 1.70 16.88 -7.59
C ALA A 238 0.55 17.92 -7.57
N GLU A 239 -0.59 17.63 -8.18
CA GLU A 239 -1.83 18.43 -8.08
C GLU A 239 -2.37 18.55 -6.63
N ARG A 240 -2.01 17.60 -5.76
CA ARG A 240 -2.54 17.47 -4.39
C ARG A 240 -1.48 17.71 -3.32
N ASP A 241 -0.32 18.24 -3.70
CA ASP A 241 0.74 18.64 -2.77
C ASP A 241 0.27 19.78 -1.85
N PRO A 242 0.62 19.79 -0.55
CA PRO A 242 1.36 18.78 0.21
C PRO A 242 0.45 17.75 0.91
N TYR A 243 -0.79 17.59 0.47
CA TYR A 243 -1.85 16.96 1.27
C TYR A 243 -1.92 15.44 1.17
N VAL A 244 -1.46 14.77 0.09
CA VAL A 244 -1.55 13.30 -0.01
C VAL A 244 -0.17 12.64 0.11
N ILE A 245 0.05 11.94 1.22
CA ILE A 245 1.33 11.32 1.57
C ILE A 245 1.18 9.80 1.54
N THR A 246 1.81 9.16 0.54
CA THR A 246 1.74 7.71 0.36
C THR A 246 2.63 6.94 1.33
N VAL A 247 2.21 5.73 1.74
CA VAL A 247 3.02 4.77 2.52
C VAL A 247 3.59 3.64 1.66
N ALA A 248 3.43 3.72 0.33
CA ALA A 248 3.85 2.73 -0.64
C ALA A 248 4.28 3.38 -1.98
N LYS A 249 4.95 2.61 -2.83
CA LYS A 249 5.30 3.04 -4.20
C LYS A 249 4.04 3.40 -4.99
N SER A 250 4.14 4.40 -5.86
CA SER A 250 3.07 4.71 -6.81
C SER A 250 2.89 3.57 -7.83
N ALA A 251 1.72 3.47 -8.45
CA ALA A 251 1.48 2.44 -9.47
C ALA A 251 2.40 2.63 -10.70
N ASP A 252 2.74 3.88 -11.04
CA ASP A 252 3.71 4.21 -12.08
C ASP A 252 5.14 3.75 -11.72
N GLN A 253 5.58 3.98 -10.48
CA GLN A 253 6.86 3.46 -9.96
C GLN A 253 6.95 1.93 -10.00
N VAL A 254 5.85 1.23 -9.71
CA VAL A 254 5.77 -0.24 -9.85
C VAL A 254 5.86 -0.65 -11.31
N GLN A 255 5.22 0.08 -12.24
CA GLN A 255 5.33 -0.19 -13.67
C GLN A 255 6.73 0.06 -14.24
N LEU A 256 7.41 1.16 -13.88
CA LEU A 256 8.79 1.43 -14.31
C LEU A 256 9.71 0.26 -13.95
N THR A 257 9.63 -0.20 -12.69
CA THR A 257 10.35 -1.40 -12.20
C THR A 257 9.99 -2.67 -13.00
N PHE A 258 8.72 -2.79 -13.44
CA PHE A 258 8.23 -3.96 -14.17
C PHE A 258 8.65 -3.98 -15.64
N VAL A 259 8.64 -2.82 -16.34
CA VAL A 259 9.15 -2.68 -17.70
C VAL A 259 10.64 -3.02 -17.74
N GLU A 260 11.43 -2.50 -16.81
CA GLU A 260 12.87 -2.82 -16.70
C GLU A 260 13.11 -4.33 -16.53
N TYR A 261 12.30 -4.99 -15.69
CA TYR A 261 12.35 -6.44 -15.53
C TYR A 261 12.01 -7.17 -16.84
N ILE A 262 10.95 -6.77 -17.53
CA ILE A 262 10.52 -7.41 -18.78
C ILE A 262 11.59 -7.23 -19.87
N GLU A 263 12.10 -6.02 -20.08
CA GLU A 263 13.21 -5.70 -20.99
C GLU A 263 14.42 -6.61 -20.71
N LYS A 264 15.01 -6.48 -19.51
CA LYS A 264 16.32 -7.08 -19.21
C LYS A 264 16.22 -8.59 -18.98
N ARG A 265 15.07 -9.10 -18.52
CA ARG A 265 14.89 -10.52 -18.16
C ARG A 265 14.13 -11.33 -19.19
N LEU A 266 13.09 -10.81 -19.85
CA LEU A 266 12.14 -11.61 -20.65
C LEU A 266 12.12 -11.32 -22.16
N ALA A 267 12.44 -10.11 -22.61
CA ALA A 267 12.42 -9.73 -24.02
C ALA A 267 13.42 -10.56 -24.87
N GLY A 268 13.04 -10.89 -26.12
CA GLY A 268 13.88 -11.68 -27.03
C GLY A 268 14.30 -13.06 -26.51
N LYS A 269 13.48 -13.67 -25.63
CA LYS A 269 13.78 -14.95 -24.95
C LYS A 269 12.55 -15.87 -24.92
N PRO A 270 12.74 -17.19 -24.90
CA PRO A 270 11.63 -18.17 -24.88
C PRO A 270 10.87 -18.24 -23.56
N ALA A 271 9.59 -18.63 -23.64
CA ALA A 271 8.63 -18.76 -22.53
C ALA A 271 8.84 -20.03 -21.68
N VAL A 272 10.08 -20.25 -21.23
CA VAL A 272 10.56 -21.49 -20.58
C VAL A 272 9.86 -21.87 -19.27
N HIS A 273 8.99 -21.02 -18.71
CA HIS A 273 8.20 -21.34 -17.53
C HIS A 273 6.75 -21.72 -17.84
N ALA A 274 6.30 -21.67 -19.11
CA ALA A 274 4.96 -22.10 -19.51
C ALA A 274 4.73 -23.61 -19.25
N GLY A 275 3.50 -23.98 -18.92
CA GLY A 275 3.13 -25.38 -18.63
C GLY A 275 2.87 -26.24 -19.87
N ASP A 276 2.55 -25.62 -21.00
CA ASP A 276 2.48 -26.30 -22.30
C ASP A 276 3.85 -26.23 -23.00
N GLU A 277 4.43 -27.39 -23.31
CA GLU A 277 5.71 -27.50 -24.05
C GLU A 277 5.65 -26.76 -25.40
N ALA A 278 4.49 -26.69 -26.05
CA ALA A 278 4.32 -25.98 -27.32
C ALA A 278 4.40 -24.45 -27.19
N LEU A 279 4.09 -23.89 -26.01
CA LEU A 279 4.27 -22.45 -25.73
C LEU A 279 5.73 -22.10 -25.44
N GLN A 280 6.59 -23.08 -25.15
CA GLN A 280 8.03 -22.88 -24.98
C GLN A 280 8.79 -22.83 -26.32
N GLU A 281 8.15 -23.14 -27.45
CA GLU A 281 8.75 -23.12 -28.79
C GLU A 281 8.82 -21.70 -29.38
N GLY A 282 9.97 -21.05 -29.24
CA GLY A 282 10.24 -19.72 -29.83
C GLY A 282 10.26 -18.60 -28.80
N GLU A 283 10.31 -17.35 -29.27
CA GLU A 283 10.33 -16.17 -28.39
C GLU A 283 8.93 -15.89 -27.80
N ARG A 284 8.88 -15.26 -26.63
CA ARG A 284 7.63 -14.91 -25.95
C ARG A 284 6.69 -14.08 -26.84
N VAL A 285 5.43 -14.49 -26.88
CA VAL A 285 4.30 -13.67 -27.33
C VAL A 285 3.61 -13.12 -26.09
N PHE A 286 3.84 -11.85 -25.78
CA PHE A 286 3.26 -11.19 -24.60
C PHE A 286 1.82 -10.76 -24.86
N GLY A 287 0.95 -10.95 -23.87
CA GLY A 287 -0.35 -10.27 -23.78
C GLY A 287 -0.53 -9.71 -22.38
N SER A 288 -1.30 -8.64 -22.22
CA SER A 288 -1.54 -8.00 -20.93
C SER A 288 -3.00 -8.09 -20.50
N ILE A 289 -3.19 -8.37 -19.21
CA ILE A 289 -4.47 -8.23 -18.50
C ILE A 289 -4.28 -7.11 -17.48
N ASN A 290 -5.03 -6.02 -17.63
CA ASN A 290 -5.03 -4.89 -16.69
C ASN A 290 -6.39 -4.71 -16.04
N LEU A 291 -6.40 -4.32 -14.76
CA LEU A 291 -7.61 -3.82 -14.12
C LEU A 291 -7.93 -2.44 -14.68
N GLU A 292 -9.19 -2.21 -15.03
CA GLU A 292 -9.76 -0.90 -15.32
C GLU A 292 -10.83 -0.57 -14.30
N ILE A 293 -10.65 0.59 -13.68
CA ILE A 293 -11.48 1.18 -12.62
C ILE A 293 -11.90 2.61 -12.98
N ASN A 294 -11.13 3.28 -13.84
CA ASN A 294 -11.30 4.66 -14.29
C ASN A 294 -10.25 5.02 -15.37
N GLU A 295 -10.36 6.22 -15.89
CA GLU A 295 -9.47 6.83 -16.89
C GLU A 295 -7.99 6.86 -16.49
N GLU A 296 -7.60 7.06 -15.22
CA GLU A 296 -6.18 7.02 -14.83
C GLU A 296 -5.61 5.60 -14.81
N SER A 297 -6.42 4.58 -14.49
CA SER A 297 -6.01 3.18 -14.73
C SER A 297 -5.90 2.84 -16.22
N THR A 298 -6.66 3.51 -17.08
CA THR A 298 -6.56 3.39 -18.55
C THR A 298 -5.27 4.08 -19.05
N ILE A 299 -5.00 5.32 -18.64
CA ILE A 299 -3.76 6.08 -18.94
C ILE A 299 -2.53 5.31 -18.45
N LEU A 300 -2.57 4.75 -17.24
CA LEU A 300 -1.51 3.93 -16.67
C LEU A 300 -1.32 2.62 -17.46
N ALA A 301 -2.38 2.03 -18.02
CA ALA A 301 -2.28 0.86 -18.91
C ALA A 301 -1.76 1.22 -20.32
N GLU A 302 -1.98 2.46 -20.77
CA GLU A 302 -1.46 3.00 -22.04
C GLU A 302 0.03 3.33 -21.92
N ARG A 303 0.44 4.09 -20.89
CA ARG A 303 1.85 4.35 -20.54
C ARG A 303 2.67 3.07 -20.43
N PHE A 304 2.08 1.98 -19.94
CA PHE A 304 2.74 0.68 -19.86
C PHE A 304 2.98 0.06 -21.24
N GLU A 305 2.00 0.12 -22.15
CA GLU A 305 2.12 -0.39 -23.52
C GLU A 305 3.13 0.43 -24.35
N GLU A 306 3.15 1.75 -24.15
CA GLU A 306 4.14 2.66 -24.75
C GLU A 306 5.56 2.36 -24.25
N ARG A 307 5.78 2.31 -22.93
CA ARG A 307 7.08 1.98 -22.32
C ARG A 307 7.59 0.59 -22.70
N LEU A 308 6.68 -0.39 -22.89
CA LEU A 308 7.05 -1.72 -23.41
C LEU A 308 7.49 -1.65 -24.88
N THR A 309 6.79 -0.88 -25.72
CA THR A 309 7.18 -0.65 -27.13
C THR A 309 8.56 0.03 -27.22
N GLU A 310 8.83 1.03 -26.37
CA GLU A 310 10.16 1.67 -26.27
C GLU A 310 11.25 0.68 -25.82
N ALA A 311 10.92 -0.24 -24.91
CA ALA A 311 11.77 -1.37 -24.50
C ALA A 311 11.86 -2.51 -25.54
N GLY A 312 11.25 -2.37 -26.72
CA GLY A 312 11.28 -3.35 -27.81
C GLY A 312 10.37 -4.56 -27.60
N VAL A 313 9.30 -4.41 -26.82
CA VAL A 313 8.34 -5.47 -26.44
C VAL A 313 6.93 -5.10 -26.89
N GLU A 314 6.50 -5.66 -28.01
CA GLU A 314 5.14 -5.48 -28.54
C GLU A 314 4.12 -6.36 -27.80
N LEU A 315 3.01 -5.77 -27.34
CA LEU A 315 1.87 -6.53 -26.85
C LEU A 315 1.06 -7.11 -28.01
N LYS A 316 0.79 -8.42 -27.95
CA LYS A 316 -0.08 -9.11 -28.90
C LYS A 316 -1.56 -8.79 -28.68
N GLU A 317 -1.91 -8.56 -27.41
CA GLU A 317 -3.22 -8.20 -26.90
C GLU A 317 -3.01 -7.40 -25.60
N ARG A 318 -3.68 -6.25 -25.44
CA ARG A 318 -3.96 -5.65 -24.13
C ARG A 318 -5.46 -5.74 -23.90
N ILE A 319 -5.89 -6.26 -22.75
CA ILE A 319 -7.30 -6.48 -22.44
C ILE A 319 -7.60 -6.06 -21.00
N ALA A 320 -8.41 -5.02 -20.88
CA ALA A 320 -8.93 -4.56 -19.60
C ALA A 320 -10.01 -5.50 -19.05
N TYR A 321 -10.14 -5.57 -17.72
CA TYR A 321 -11.31 -6.11 -17.03
C TYR A 321 -11.76 -5.15 -15.93
N THR A 322 -13.04 -5.15 -15.58
CA THR A 322 -13.56 -4.36 -14.46
C THR A 322 -13.84 -5.24 -13.25
N PHE A 323 -13.70 -4.68 -12.04
CA PHE A 323 -13.95 -5.40 -10.80
C PHE A 323 -15.45 -5.50 -10.47
N ASP A 324 -16.16 -6.35 -11.21
CA ASP A 324 -17.56 -6.72 -10.97
C ASP A 324 -17.63 -8.19 -10.49
N PRO A 325 -17.82 -8.45 -9.17
CA PRO A 325 -17.91 -9.80 -8.63
C PRO A 325 -19.04 -10.67 -9.23
N GLY A 326 -20.07 -10.06 -9.82
CA GLY A 326 -21.14 -10.77 -10.54
C GLY A 326 -20.74 -11.22 -11.94
N ARG A 327 -19.67 -10.66 -12.51
CA ARG A 327 -19.24 -10.90 -13.91
C ARG A 327 -17.77 -11.31 -14.06
N LEU A 328 -16.97 -11.34 -12.99
CA LEU A 328 -15.53 -11.59 -13.06
C LEU A 328 -15.17 -12.94 -13.71
N GLN A 329 -15.96 -14.02 -13.50
CA GLN A 329 -15.77 -15.28 -14.25
C GLN A 329 -16.15 -15.17 -15.73
N GLU A 330 -17.20 -14.42 -16.07
CA GLU A 330 -17.63 -14.18 -17.46
C GLU A 330 -16.54 -13.46 -18.26
N GLN A 331 -15.93 -12.44 -17.62
CA GLN A 331 -14.78 -11.72 -18.15
C GLN A 331 -13.56 -12.65 -18.28
N ALA A 332 -13.23 -13.41 -17.23
CA ALA A 332 -12.10 -14.33 -17.24
C ALA A 332 -12.17 -15.36 -18.37
N ASP A 333 -13.33 -16.01 -18.56
CA ASP A 333 -13.52 -17.00 -19.63
C ASP A 333 -13.31 -16.39 -21.02
N GLN A 334 -13.82 -15.16 -21.25
CA GLN A 334 -13.71 -14.45 -22.53
C GLN A 334 -12.28 -13.93 -22.81
N ILE A 335 -11.62 -13.37 -21.79
CA ILE A 335 -10.27 -12.81 -21.89
C ILE A 335 -9.25 -13.92 -22.15
N VAL A 336 -9.32 -15.02 -21.39
CA VAL A 336 -8.47 -16.21 -21.60
C VAL A 336 -8.66 -16.80 -22.99
N ALA A 337 -9.89 -16.91 -23.47
CA ALA A 337 -10.18 -17.43 -24.81
C ALA A 337 -9.53 -16.58 -25.91
N ARG A 338 -9.53 -15.25 -25.76
CA ARG A 338 -8.88 -14.31 -26.69
C ARG A 338 -7.36 -14.43 -26.64
N LEU A 339 -6.75 -14.45 -25.46
CA LEU A 339 -5.30 -14.59 -25.28
C LEU A 339 -4.79 -15.91 -25.90
N LYS A 340 -5.48 -17.03 -25.63
CA LYS A 340 -5.18 -18.33 -26.27
C LYS A 340 -5.31 -18.27 -27.79
N ALA A 341 -6.41 -17.70 -28.31
CA ALA A 341 -6.66 -17.62 -29.75
C ALA A 341 -5.65 -16.72 -30.49
N SER A 342 -5.14 -15.68 -29.83
CA SER A 342 -4.11 -14.78 -30.37
C SER A 342 -2.68 -15.30 -30.19
N GLY A 343 -2.49 -16.48 -29.58
CA GLY A 343 -1.21 -17.17 -29.47
C GLY A 343 -0.28 -16.64 -28.39
N VAL A 344 -0.82 -16.00 -27.34
CA VAL A 344 -0.03 -15.49 -26.20
C VAL A 344 0.62 -16.65 -25.43
N THR A 345 1.92 -16.55 -25.18
CA THR A 345 2.69 -17.50 -24.35
C THR A 345 2.82 -17.03 -22.90
N THR A 346 2.74 -15.72 -22.69
CA THR A 346 3.15 -15.03 -21.47
C THR A 346 2.18 -13.90 -21.16
N ILE A 347 1.44 -14.03 -20.05
CA ILE A 347 0.46 -13.03 -19.61
C ILE A 347 1.15 -12.08 -18.62
N LEU A 348 1.17 -10.79 -18.95
CA LEU A 348 1.55 -9.70 -18.04
C LEU A 348 0.30 -9.27 -17.26
N PHE A 349 0.24 -9.57 -15.96
CA PHE A 349 -0.89 -9.22 -15.10
C PHE A 349 -0.58 -7.98 -14.24
N SER A 350 -1.50 -7.00 -14.27
CA SER A 350 -1.48 -5.80 -13.43
C SER A 350 -2.89 -5.45 -12.98
N GLY A 351 -3.30 -5.93 -11.79
CA GLY A 351 -4.65 -5.76 -11.28
C GLY A 351 -4.78 -6.04 -9.78
N ASP A 352 -5.96 -6.45 -9.35
CA ASP A 352 -6.27 -6.86 -7.97
C ASP A 352 -5.77 -8.30 -7.65
N PRO A 353 -5.66 -8.68 -6.36
CA PRO A 353 -5.12 -9.98 -5.98
C PRO A 353 -6.18 -11.10 -5.92
N VAL A 354 -7.30 -10.98 -6.64
CA VAL A 354 -8.35 -12.03 -6.66
C VAL A 354 -8.89 -12.38 -8.04
N ALA A 355 -8.94 -11.45 -9.00
CA ALA A 355 -9.22 -11.79 -10.39
C ALA A 355 -8.31 -12.91 -10.95
N PRO A 356 -7.04 -13.06 -10.55
CA PRO A 356 -6.23 -14.23 -10.92
C PRO A 356 -6.84 -15.58 -10.53
N ALA A 357 -7.71 -15.67 -9.52
CA ALA A 357 -8.44 -16.91 -9.22
C ALA A 357 -9.36 -17.30 -10.38
N ASN A 358 -10.13 -16.35 -10.91
CA ASN A 358 -11.01 -16.58 -12.05
C ASN A 358 -10.22 -16.80 -13.36
N PHE A 359 -9.17 -16.00 -13.60
CA PHE A 359 -8.31 -16.14 -14.80
C PHE A 359 -7.57 -17.48 -14.85
N THR A 360 -7.01 -17.95 -13.72
CA THR A 360 -6.31 -19.24 -13.67
C THR A 360 -7.27 -20.42 -13.84
N ILE A 361 -8.42 -20.41 -13.15
CA ILE A 361 -9.48 -21.41 -13.35
C ILE A 361 -9.97 -21.43 -14.82
N ALA A 362 -10.15 -20.26 -15.44
CA ALA A 362 -10.53 -20.15 -16.84
C ALA A 362 -9.46 -20.73 -17.79
N ALA A 363 -8.18 -20.52 -17.50
CA ALA A 363 -7.07 -21.07 -18.30
C ALA A 363 -6.99 -22.60 -18.23
N THR A 364 -7.09 -23.19 -17.03
CA THR A 364 -7.16 -24.65 -16.87
C THR A 364 -8.39 -25.25 -17.57
N ASN A 365 -9.57 -24.63 -17.41
CA ASN A 365 -10.81 -25.06 -18.08
C ASN A 365 -10.74 -24.98 -19.63
N GLN A 366 -9.75 -24.27 -20.18
CA GLN A 366 -9.56 -24.08 -21.62
C GLN A 366 -8.32 -24.78 -22.18
N ASP A 367 -7.69 -25.69 -21.41
CA ASP A 367 -6.44 -26.38 -21.76
C ASP A 367 -5.31 -25.39 -22.14
N TYR A 368 -5.08 -24.36 -21.33
CA TYR A 368 -4.11 -23.30 -21.60
C TYR A 368 -3.23 -23.05 -20.37
N SER A 369 -1.91 -23.16 -20.53
CA SER A 369 -0.94 -23.04 -19.43
C SER A 369 0.20 -22.09 -19.81
N PRO A 370 -0.06 -20.78 -19.94
CA PRO A 370 0.95 -19.77 -20.24
C PRO A 370 1.87 -19.51 -19.02
N GLU A 371 2.90 -18.70 -19.22
CA GLU A 371 3.58 -18.01 -18.11
C GLU A 371 2.67 -16.92 -17.52
N TRP A 372 2.64 -16.81 -16.19
CA TRP A 372 1.90 -15.75 -15.48
C TRP A 372 2.90 -14.78 -14.84
N VAL A 373 3.06 -13.59 -15.45
CA VAL A 373 4.08 -12.61 -15.04
C VAL A 373 3.42 -11.43 -14.36
N HIS A 374 3.68 -11.24 -13.07
CA HIS A 374 3.09 -10.16 -12.27
C HIS A 374 4.07 -9.03 -11.92
N ASN A 375 3.55 -7.81 -11.82
CA ASN A 375 4.31 -6.65 -11.33
C ASN A 375 4.49 -6.61 -9.80
N GLY A 376 3.69 -7.41 -9.07
CA GLY A 376 3.68 -7.42 -7.60
C GLY A 376 2.87 -6.28 -6.97
N ALA A 377 2.17 -5.48 -7.76
CA ALA A 377 1.20 -4.53 -7.23
C ALA A 377 0.15 -5.25 -6.38
N ASN A 378 -0.47 -4.50 -5.46
CA ASN A 378 -1.75 -4.90 -4.85
C ASN A 378 -1.75 -6.26 -4.12
N LEU A 379 -0.59 -6.72 -3.63
CA LEU A 379 -0.42 -8.00 -2.92
C LEU A 379 -0.64 -9.27 -3.77
N VAL A 380 -0.70 -9.16 -5.10
CA VAL A 380 -0.87 -10.32 -6.01
C VAL A 380 0.28 -11.34 -5.89
N ASP A 381 1.45 -10.85 -5.51
CA ASP A 381 2.68 -11.59 -5.23
C ASP A 381 2.71 -12.25 -3.84
N SER A 382 1.68 -12.08 -3.01
CA SER A 382 1.63 -12.64 -1.66
C SER A 382 1.17 -14.10 -1.64
N THR A 383 1.72 -14.92 -0.74
CA THR A 383 1.23 -16.31 -0.56
C THR A 383 -0.17 -16.41 0.02
N VAL A 384 -0.74 -15.33 0.54
CA VAL A 384 -2.05 -15.39 1.16
C VAL A 384 -3.12 -15.47 0.07
N PHE A 385 -3.01 -14.63 -0.97
CA PHE A 385 -3.83 -14.71 -2.18
C PHE A 385 -3.41 -15.85 -3.13
N ALA A 386 -2.11 -16.11 -3.31
CA ALA A 386 -1.64 -17.16 -4.23
C ALA A 386 -2.10 -18.60 -3.90
N ARG A 387 -2.76 -18.84 -2.76
CA ARG A 387 -3.39 -20.11 -2.39
C ARG A 387 -4.85 -20.25 -2.86
N THR A 388 -5.49 -19.18 -3.30
CA THR A 388 -6.88 -19.19 -3.80
C THR A 388 -6.95 -19.46 -5.32
N TYR A 389 -5.85 -19.20 -6.03
CA TYR A 389 -5.71 -19.42 -7.47
C TYR A 389 -5.51 -20.90 -7.83
N ASP A 390 -5.74 -21.27 -9.09
CA ASP A 390 -5.42 -22.62 -9.55
C ASP A 390 -3.91 -22.88 -9.50
N GLN A 391 -3.51 -23.91 -8.77
CA GLN A 391 -2.11 -24.25 -8.54
C GLN A 391 -1.48 -24.95 -9.77
N GLU A 392 -2.27 -25.52 -10.68
CA GLU A 392 -1.76 -26.02 -11.96
C GLU A 392 -1.35 -24.85 -12.89
N GLN A 393 -1.89 -23.66 -12.69
CA GLN A 393 -1.47 -22.43 -13.37
C GLN A 393 -0.39 -21.67 -12.59
N TRP A 394 -0.57 -21.49 -11.28
CA TRP A 394 0.32 -20.66 -10.48
C TRP A 394 1.71 -21.29 -10.23
N GLY A 395 1.89 -22.58 -10.57
CA GLY A 395 3.21 -23.18 -10.75
C GLY A 395 4.04 -22.56 -11.89
N HIS A 396 3.40 -21.82 -12.79
CA HIS A 396 3.99 -21.10 -13.92
C HIS A 396 4.05 -19.57 -13.68
N ALA A 397 3.83 -19.13 -12.43
CA ALA A 397 3.84 -17.72 -12.05
C ALA A 397 5.20 -17.25 -11.53
N PHE A 398 5.58 -16.03 -11.94
CA PHE A 398 6.79 -15.33 -11.49
C PHE A 398 6.66 -13.81 -11.75
N GLY A 399 7.66 -13.02 -11.39
CA GLY A 399 7.68 -11.60 -11.73
C GLY A 399 8.50 -10.75 -10.77
N VAL A 400 8.05 -9.52 -10.58
CA VAL A 400 8.58 -8.56 -9.59
C VAL A 400 7.70 -8.61 -8.33
N SER A 401 8.29 -8.26 -7.20
CA SER A 401 7.60 -8.01 -5.93
C SER A 401 7.94 -6.59 -5.48
N SER A 402 6.93 -5.82 -5.07
CA SER A 402 7.13 -4.54 -4.37
C SER A 402 7.09 -4.69 -2.85
N LEU A 403 7.04 -5.93 -2.34
CA LEU A 403 7.05 -6.27 -0.93
C LEU A 403 8.45 -6.67 -0.45
N THR A 404 8.62 -6.71 0.87
CA THR A 404 9.88 -7.12 1.51
C THR A 404 10.09 -8.63 1.43
N ALA A 405 11.33 -9.09 1.65
CA ALA A 405 11.56 -10.52 1.81
C ALA A 405 10.87 -11.01 3.08
N ARG A 406 9.99 -12.00 2.92
CA ARG A 406 9.03 -12.39 3.96
C ARG A 406 9.71 -13.01 5.17
N ALA A 407 9.55 -12.39 6.33
CA ALA A 407 9.89 -12.97 7.63
C ALA A 407 8.66 -13.58 8.32
N GLU A 408 8.89 -14.36 9.38
CA GLU A 408 7.86 -14.91 10.26
C GLU A 408 6.99 -13.76 10.84
N PRO A 409 5.64 -13.76 10.70
CA PRO A 409 4.82 -12.59 10.99
C PRO A 409 5.00 -11.99 12.39
N LEU A 410 5.17 -12.83 13.41
CA LEU A 410 5.38 -12.40 14.80
C LEU A 410 6.81 -11.86 15.08
N LYS A 411 7.68 -11.86 14.07
CA LYS A 411 9.05 -11.30 14.10
C LYS A 411 9.24 -10.16 13.09
N GLN A 412 8.20 -9.77 12.36
CA GLN A 412 8.23 -8.55 11.55
C GLN A 412 8.16 -7.33 12.47
N ASN A 413 8.74 -6.21 12.02
CA ASN A 413 9.03 -5.06 12.85
C ASN A 413 7.79 -4.53 13.58
N TYR A 414 6.72 -4.24 12.83
CA TYR A 414 5.45 -3.72 13.31
C TYR A 414 4.83 -4.53 14.47
N ASN A 415 4.80 -5.87 14.36
CA ASN A 415 4.29 -6.77 15.40
C ASN A 415 5.24 -6.91 16.60
N SER A 416 6.54 -6.73 16.37
CA SER A 416 7.57 -6.85 17.42
C SER A 416 7.62 -5.58 18.27
N LEU A 417 7.50 -4.42 17.63
CA LEU A 417 7.46 -3.10 18.23
C LEU A 417 6.17 -2.88 19.05
N TYR A 418 5.00 -3.20 18.49
CA TYR A 418 3.72 -3.10 19.20
C TYR A 418 3.73 -3.91 20.51
N ARG A 419 4.19 -5.18 20.44
CA ARG A 419 4.25 -6.08 21.59
C ARG A 419 5.35 -5.75 22.59
N TRP A 420 6.42 -5.07 22.17
CA TRP A 420 7.41 -4.53 23.09
C TRP A 420 6.84 -3.39 23.93
N PHE A 421 6.02 -2.52 23.34
CA PHE A 421 5.40 -1.39 24.03
C PHE A 421 4.19 -1.79 24.89
N THR A 422 3.19 -2.44 24.29
CA THR A 422 1.92 -2.79 24.97
C THR A 422 2.02 -4.04 25.84
N GLY A 423 2.99 -4.92 25.58
CA GLY A 423 3.09 -6.25 26.18
C GLY A 423 2.21 -7.32 25.52
N GLU A 424 1.30 -6.96 24.61
CA GLU A 424 0.34 -7.85 23.96
C GLU A 424 0.49 -7.86 22.42
N GLU A 425 -0.20 -8.75 21.72
CA GLU A 425 -0.23 -8.72 20.24
C GLU A 425 -1.29 -7.71 19.75
N PRO A 426 -1.08 -7.04 18.61
CA PRO A 426 -2.02 -6.06 18.06
C PRO A 426 -3.39 -6.72 17.82
N PRO A 427 -4.50 -6.15 18.33
CA PRO A 427 -5.81 -6.78 18.26
C PRO A 427 -6.24 -7.12 16.84
N ALA A 428 -6.16 -6.18 15.90
CA ALA A 428 -6.36 -6.44 14.46
C ALA A 428 -5.10 -7.06 13.83
N ARG A 429 -4.77 -8.29 14.23
CA ARG A 429 -3.46 -8.93 14.00
C ARG A 429 -3.12 -9.09 12.52
N ASP A 430 -4.08 -9.46 11.68
CA ASP A 430 -3.81 -9.86 10.30
C ASP A 430 -3.94 -8.68 9.32
N THR A 431 -4.69 -7.65 9.70
CA THR A 431 -4.78 -6.34 9.05
C THR A 431 -3.64 -5.40 9.48
N ASN A 432 -3.00 -5.65 10.63
CA ASN A 432 -1.91 -4.82 11.16
C ASN A 432 -0.82 -4.40 10.14
N PRO A 433 -0.36 -5.23 9.18
CA PRO A 433 0.65 -4.84 8.20
C PRO A 433 0.29 -3.61 7.34
N VAL A 434 -1.01 -3.29 7.19
CA VAL A 434 -1.48 -2.08 6.47
C VAL A 434 -1.91 -0.95 7.41
N LEU A 435 -2.08 -1.21 8.70
CA LEU A 435 -2.37 -0.18 9.71
C LEU A 435 -1.09 0.55 10.14
N TYR A 436 -0.07 -0.22 10.57
CA TYR A 436 1.20 0.28 11.11
C TYR A 436 1.89 1.41 10.31
N PRO A 437 2.00 1.37 8.95
CA PRO A 437 2.77 2.38 8.22
C PRO A 437 2.24 3.81 8.37
N GLN A 438 0.95 3.97 8.68
CA GLN A 438 0.26 5.25 8.73
C GLN A 438 0.68 6.09 9.96
N PRO A 439 0.52 5.62 11.21
CA PRO A 439 1.08 6.33 12.37
C PRO A 439 2.61 6.38 12.34
N ALA A 440 3.29 5.31 11.88
CA ALA A 440 4.75 5.28 11.83
C ALA A 440 5.34 6.41 10.96
N LEU A 441 4.79 6.60 9.75
CA LEU A 441 5.18 7.70 8.86
C LEU A 441 4.70 9.06 9.40
N PHE A 442 3.48 9.12 9.97
CA PHE A 442 2.94 10.37 10.50
C PHE A 442 3.81 10.96 11.60
N PHE A 443 4.12 10.18 12.64
CA PHE A 443 4.95 10.66 13.75
C PHE A 443 6.40 10.91 13.32
N ALA A 444 6.95 10.13 12.39
CA ALA A 444 8.26 10.44 11.79
C ALA A 444 8.24 11.82 11.11
N GLY A 445 7.20 12.11 10.32
CA GLY A 445 6.96 13.42 9.70
C GLY A 445 6.78 14.56 10.70
N LEU A 446 6.13 14.33 11.85
CA LEU A 446 6.00 15.35 12.90
C LEU A 446 7.37 15.80 13.46
N GLN A 447 8.33 14.89 13.63
CA GLN A 447 9.65 15.28 14.16
C GLN A 447 10.37 16.25 13.22
N VAL A 448 10.31 15.99 11.91
CA VAL A 448 10.97 16.78 10.86
C VAL A 448 10.15 17.97 10.37
N ALA A 449 8.85 18.03 10.63
CA ALA A 449 8.03 19.22 10.42
C ALA A 449 8.43 20.39 11.34
N GLY A 450 9.05 20.05 12.48
CA GLY A 450 9.49 21.03 13.47
C GLY A 450 8.35 21.57 14.34
N PRO A 451 8.66 22.58 15.19
CA PRO A 451 7.66 23.23 16.02
C PRO A 451 6.51 23.83 15.18
N ASN A 452 6.84 24.51 14.07
CA ASN A 452 5.88 25.22 13.21
C ASN A 452 5.11 24.29 12.26
N LEU A 453 4.37 23.33 12.81
CA LEU A 453 3.66 22.28 12.09
C LEU A 453 2.62 22.84 11.11
N THR A 454 2.88 22.69 9.82
CA THR A 454 1.96 23.00 8.71
C THR A 454 1.95 21.84 7.72
N PRO A 455 0.94 21.70 6.84
CA PRO A 455 0.94 20.69 5.78
C PRO A 455 2.20 20.77 4.90
N GLN A 456 2.65 21.99 4.58
CA GLN A 456 3.88 22.24 3.84
C GLN A 456 5.11 21.76 4.64
N ALA A 457 5.31 22.26 5.87
CA ALA A 457 6.45 21.85 6.69
C ALA A 457 6.49 20.33 6.96
N PHE A 458 5.34 19.67 7.05
CA PHE A 458 5.24 18.21 7.16
C PHE A 458 5.77 17.49 5.92
N ARG A 459 5.41 17.94 4.71
CA ARG A 459 5.95 17.40 3.46
C ARG A 459 7.43 17.76 3.27
N ASP A 460 7.79 19.02 3.50
CA ASP A 460 9.17 19.52 3.38
C ASP A 460 10.12 18.78 4.35
N GLY A 461 9.70 18.61 5.60
CA GLY A 461 10.41 17.83 6.60
C GLY A 461 10.64 16.38 6.16
N LEU A 462 9.59 15.70 5.65
CA LEU A 462 9.72 14.33 5.11
C LEU A 462 10.73 14.27 3.95
N PHE A 463 10.82 15.32 3.13
CA PHE A 463 11.76 15.42 2.01
C PHE A 463 13.21 15.76 2.45
N THR A 464 13.44 16.05 3.74
CA THR A 464 14.78 16.23 4.32
C THR A 464 15.35 14.96 4.97
N LEU A 465 14.55 13.90 5.11
CA LEU A 465 15.00 12.63 5.68
C LEU A 465 15.94 11.91 4.70
N GLU A 466 17.09 11.45 5.20
CA GLU A 466 17.91 10.52 4.41
C GLU A 466 17.09 9.26 4.05
N PRO A 467 17.19 8.75 2.81
CA PRO A 467 16.60 7.48 2.41
C PRO A 467 16.97 6.36 3.39
N THR A 468 15.97 5.67 3.94
CA THR A 468 16.20 4.69 5.01
C THR A 468 17.13 3.57 4.51
N PRO A 469 18.05 3.04 5.34
CA PRO A 469 19.02 2.02 4.92
C PRO A 469 18.41 0.80 4.21
N ASP A 470 19.20 0.16 3.34
CA ASP A 470 18.84 -1.10 2.67
C ASP A 470 18.44 -2.19 3.70
N ALA A 471 17.17 -2.61 3.68
CA ALA A 471 16.67 -3.69 4.50
C ALA A 471 16.09 -4.83 3.66
N VAL A 472 16.39 -6.06 4.07
CA VAL A 472 15.88 -7.26 3.37
C VAL A 472 14.44 -7.57 3.76
N THR A 473 14.07 -7.38 5.03
CA THR A 473 12.76 -7.79 5.59
C THR A 473 11.83 -6.63 5.96
N ASN A 474 12.32 -5.38 5.89
CA ASN A 474 11.56 -4.14 6.11
C ASN A 474 11.63 -3.29 4.84
N PRO A 475 10.65 -2.41 4.54
CA PRO A 475 10.67 -1.62 3.31
C PRO A 475 11.60 -0.41 3.47
N SER A 476 12.52 -0.21 2.54
CA SER A 476 13.27 1.04 2.49
C SER A 476 12.39 2.14 1.87
N LEU A 477 12.25 3.26 2.58
CA LEU A 477 11.44 4.43 2.25
C LEU A 477 12.32 5.64 1.89
N SER A 478 11.79 6.52 1.06
CA SER A 478 12.44 7.73 0.57
C SER A 478 11.35 8.69 0.06
N PHE A 479 11.47 9.99 0.33
CA PHE A 479 10.51 11.02 -0.04
C PHE A 479 11.28 12.26 -0.54
N GLY A 480 10.80 12.93 -1.58
CA GLY A 480 11.59 13.95 -2.28
C GLY A 480 12.61 13.34 -3.26
N ASP A 481 13.51 14.19 -3.78
CA ASP A 481 14.53 13.77 -4.73
C ASP A 481 15.88 13.53 -4.05
N HIS A 482 16.35 12.29 -4.13
CA HIS A 482 17.69 11.87 -3.70
C HIS A 482 18.44 11.11 -4.81
N GLY A 483 18.02 11.21 -6.08
CA GLY A 483 18.63 10.50 -7.21
C GLY A 483 18.51 8.97 -7.17
N ILE A 484 17.56 8.42 -6.40
CA ILE A 484 17.34 6.97 -6.22
C ILE A 484 16.30 6.39 -7.21
N TRP A 485 15.47 7.25 -7.81
CA TRP A 485 14.47 6.86 -8.82
C TRP A 485 14.85 7.40 -10.22
N PRO A 486 14.59 6.63 -11.30
CA PRO A 486 14.61 7.11 -12.68
C PRO A 486 13.40 7.98 -13.05
#